data_AF-D3AG10-F1
#
_entry.id   AF-D3AG10-F1
#
_cell.length_a   1.000
_cell.length_b   1.000
_cell.length_c   1.000
_cell.angle_alpha   90.00
_cell.angle_beta   90.00
_cell.angle_gamma   90.00
#
_symmetry.space_group_name_H-M   'P 1'
#
loop_
_entity.id
_entity.type
_entity.pdbx_description
1 polymer ?
#
loop_
_entity_poly.entity_id
_entity_poly.type
_entity_poly.pdbx_seq_one_letter_code
_entity_poly.pdbx_strand_id
1 'polypeptide(L)'
;MKKYLSFFRLRFIHGLQYRTAAVSGMVTQFVWGSMEILLFRAFYQADASSFPMTFQALSSYVWLQQAFLALYMAWFWEMELFDSITTGNVVYELCRPIRLYDMWYV
;
A
#
# COMPACT_ATOMS: atom_id res chain seq x y z
N MET A 1 10.51 -22.23 30.24
CA MET A 1 9.87 -22.86 29.05
C MET A 1 8.62 -22.12 28.56
N LYS A 2 7.56 -21.92 29.37
CA LYS A 2 6.31 -21.26 28.93
C LYS A 2 6.51 -19.83 28.36
N LYS A 3 7.36 -19.01 28.99
CA LYS A 3 7.64 -17.62 28.55
C LYS A 3 8.26 -17.53 27.15
N TYR A 4 9.22 -18.40 26.83
CA TYR A 4 9.86 -18.45 25.50
C TYR A 4 8.89 -18.93 24.42
N LEU A 5 8.04 -19.90 24.74
CA LEU A 5 7.00 -20.38 23.83
C LEU A 5 5.95 -19.29 23.54
N SER A 6 5.55 -18.50 24.56
CA SER A 6 4.67 -17.35 24.37
C SER A 6 5.29 -16.28 23.46
N PHE A 7 6.57 -15.97 23.64
CA PHE A 7 7.27 -15.00 22.79
C PHE A 7 7.37 -15.48 21.33
N PHE A 8 7.73 -16.76 21.13
CA PHE A 8 7.75 -17.37 19.80
C PHE A 8 6.37 -17.34 19.14
N ARG A 9 5.31 -17.71 19.87
CA ARG A 9 3.93 -17.68 19.36
C ARG A 9 3.49 -16.27 18.97
N LEU A 10 3.81 -15.26 19.79
CA LEU A 10 3.47 -13.87 19.51
C LEU A 10 4.16 -13.39 18.22
N ARG A 11 5.47 -13.63 18.11
CA ARG A 11 6.26 -13.24 16.92
C ARG A 11 5.84 -13.99 15.66
N PHE A 12 5.45 -15.27 15.80
CA PHE A 12 4.92 -16.07 14.71
C PHE A 12 3.56 -15.54 14.22
N ILE A 13 2.64 -15.20 15.12
CA ILE A 13 1.33 -14.62 14.77
C ILE A 13 1.50 -13.26 14.10
N HIS A 14 2.35 -12.37 14.64
CA HIS A 14 2.61 -11.06 14.02
C HIS A 14 3.25 -11.21 12.63
N GLY A 15 4.18 -12.15 12.45
CA GLY A 15 4.76 -12.45 11.14
C GLY A 15 3.73 -12.96 10.13
N LEU A 16 2.77 -13.78 10.58
CA LEU A 16 1.64 -14.23 9.75
C LEU A 16 0.71 -13.06 9.40
N GLN A 17 0.37 -12.20 10.36
CA GLN A 17 -0.49 -11.02 10.14
C GLN A 17 0.08 -10.09 9.06
N TYR A 18 1.39 -9.81 9.09
CA TYR A 18 2.04 -9.01 8.07
C TYR A 18 1.92 -9.63 6.68
N ARG A 19 2.16 -10.93 6.56
CA ARG A 19 2.03 -11.66 5.29
C ARG A 19 0.58 -11.71 4.81
N THR A 20 -0.37 -11.93 5.71
CA THR A 20 -1.79 -11.91 5.35
C THR A 20 -2.23 -10.52 4.90
N ALA A 21 -1.73 -9.45 5.52
CA ALA A 21 -2.02 -8.08 5.11
C ALA A 21 -1.47 -7.78 3.70
N ALA A 22 -0.23 -8.21 3.42
CA ALA A 22 0.35 -8.10 2.08
C ALA A 22 -0.46 -8.88 1.03
N VAL A 23 -0.87 -10.12 1.34
CA VAL A 23 -1.69 -10.93 0.44
C VAL A 23 -3.08 -10.32 0.23
N SER A 24 -3.73 -9.82 1.28
CA SER A 24 -5.01 -9.12 1.13
C SER A 24 -4.85 -7.88 0.27
N GLY A 25 -3.76 -7.12 0.44
CA GLY A 25 -3.43 -5.97 -0.40
C GLY A 25 -3.36 -6.37 -1.88
N MET A 26 -2.62 -7.43 -2.21
CA MET A 26 -2.53 -7.93 -3.59
C MET A 26 -3.90 -8.32 -4.15
N VAL A 27 -4.73 -9.05 -3.39
CA VAL A 27 -6.07 -9.45 -3.83
C VAL A 27 -6.94 -8.23 -4.11
N THR A 28 -6.90 -7.22 -3.24
CA THR A 28 -7.62 -5.97 -3.43
C THR A 28 -7.18 -5.24 -4.70
N GLN A 29 -5.87 -5.19 -5.00
CA GLN A 29 -5.37 -4.61 -6.25
C GLN A 29 -5.92 -5.32 -7.49
N PHE A 30 -5.96 -6.66 -7.47
CA PHE A 30 -6.52 -7.43 -8.59
C PHE A 30 -8.01 -7.15 -8.81
N VAL A 31 -8.78 -7.03 -7.73
CA VAL A 31 -10.21 -6.71 -7.81
C VAL A 31 -10.43 -5.30 -8.37
N TRP A 32 -9.70 -4.31 -7.85
CA TRP A 32 -9.79 -2.92 -8.32
C TRP A 32 -9.36 -2.76 -9.77
N GLY A 33 -8.20 -3.31 -10.15
CA GLY A 33 -7.72 -3.27 -11.54
C GLY A 33 -8.70 -3.93 -12.51
N SER A 34 -9.31 -5.05 -12.12
CA SER A 34 -10.33 -5.71 -12.94
C SER A 34 -11.59 -4.88 -13.10
N MET A 35 -12.08 -4.27 -12.00
CA MET A 35 -13.24 -3.38 -12.05
C MET A 35 -13.01 -2.16 -12.95
N GLU A 36 -11.83 -1.54 -12.85
CA GLU A 36 -11.44 -0.39 -13.67
C GLU A 36 -11.38 -0.75 -15.16
N ILE A 37 -10.79 -1.90 -15.51
CA ILE A 37 -10.78 -2.40 -16.89
C ILE A 37 -12.19 -2.67 -17.40
N LEU A 38 -13.08 -3.26 -16.59
CA LEU A 38 -14.47 -3.52 -16.97
C LEU A 38 -15.26 -2.23 -17.19
N LEU A 39 -15.04 -1.21 -16.35
CA LEU A 39 -15.59 0.12 -16.52
C LEU A 39 -15.19 0.71 -17.87
N PHE A 40 -13.89 0.75 -18.19
CA PHE A 40 -13.41 1.24 -19.47
C PHE A 40 -13.90 0.39 -20.64
N ARG A 41 -14.03 -0.93 -20.47
CA ARG A 41 -14.60 -1.81 -21.50
C ARG A 41 -16.04 -1.42 -21.86
N ALA A 42 -16.84 -0.96 -20.90
CA ALA A 42 -18.19 -0.46 -21.18
C ALA A 42 -18.15 0.83 -22.02
N PHE A 43 -17.24 1.76 -21.68
CA PHE A 43 -17.05 3.00 -22.44
C PHE A 43 -16.56 2.76 -23.88
N TYR A 44 -15.60 1.85 -24.06
CA TYR A 44 -15.09 1.49 -25.40
C TYR A 44 -16.15 0.81 -26.27
N GLN A 45 -17.14 0.13 -25.69
CA GLN A 45 -18.26 -0.44 -26.44
C GLN A 45 -19.29 0.62 -26.86
N ALA A 46 -19.41 1.71 -26.11
CA ALA A 46 -20.33 2.80 -26.43
C ALA A 46 -19.81 3.66 -27.59
N ASP A 47 -18.55 4.07 -27.54
CA ASP A 47 -17.89 4.78 -28.64
C ASP A 47 -16.36 4.65 -28.56
N ALA A 48 -15.83 3.65 -29.27
CA ALA A 48 -14.39 3.40 -29.33
C ALA A 48 -13.60 4.51 -30.02
N SER A 49 -14.23 5.29 -30.91
CA SER A 49 -13.54 6.32 -31.71
C SER A 49 -13.21 7.58 -30.92
N SER A 50 -13.89 7.77 -29.79
CA SER A 50 -13.67 8.89 -28.86
C SER A 50 -12.41 8.75 -28.01
N PHE A 51 -11.76 7.58 -27.98
CA PHE A 51 -10.58 7.34 -27.15
C PHE A 51 -9.28 7.30 -27.98
N PRO A 52 -8.21 8.02 -27.56
CA PRO A 52 -6.97 8.14 -28.34
C PRO A 52 -6.08 6.89 -28.27
N MET A 53 -6.33 5.97 -27.33
CA MET A 53 -5.53 4.76 -27.13
C MET A 53 -6.36 3.50 -27.37
N THR A 54 -5.72 2.38 -27.70
CA THR A 54 -6.41 1.08 -27.80
C THR A 54 -6.77 0.55 -26.42
N PHE A 55 -7.85 -0.24 -26.34
CA PHE A 55 -8.26 -0.87 -25.08
C PHE A 55 -7.17 -1.77 -24.47
N GLN A 56 -6.36 -2.41 -25.32
CA GLN A 56 -5.22 -3.22 -24.88
C GLN A 56 -4.15 -2.36 -24.20
N ALA A 57 -3.80 -1.21 -24.77
CA ALA A 57 -2.84 -0.28 -24.17
C ALA A 57 -3.34 0.26 -22.82
N LEU A 58 -4.63 0.61 -22.74
CA LEU A 58 -5.27 1.03 -21.48
C LEU A 58 -5.21 -0.08 -20.43
N SER A 59 -5.53 -1.32 -20.80
CA SER A 59 -5.49 -2.46 -19.87
C SER A 59 -4.08 -2.71 -19.33
N SER A 60 -3.06 -2.62 -20.20
CA SER A 60 -1.65 -2.72 -19.78
C SER A 60 -1.27 -1.59 -18.83
N TYR A 61 -1.72 -0.36 -19.10
CA TYR A 61 -1.46 0.79 -18.23
C TYR A 61 -2.08 0.62 -16.84
N VAL A 62 -3.34 0.20 -16.76
CA VAL A 62 -4.02 -0.06 -15.47
C VAL A 62 -3.28 -1.12 -14.66
N TRP A 63 -2.86 -2.23 -15.28
CA TRP A 63 -2.10 -3.25 -14.55
C TRP A 63 -0.72 -2.77 -14.08
N LEU A 64 -0.06 -1.92 -14.88
CA LEU A 64 1.18 -1.29 -14.47
C LEU A 64 0.95 -0.37 -13.27
N GLN A 65 -0.12 0.42 -13.26
CA GLN A 65 -0.51 1.25 -12.11
C GLN A 65 -0.80 0.41 -10.85
N GLN A 66 -1.57 -0.68 -10.95
CA GLN A 66 -1.89 -1.55 -9.80
C GLN A 66 -0.64 -2.27 -9.26
N ALA A 67 0.30 -2.68 -10.14
CA ALA A 67 1.55 -3.32 -9.74
C ALA A 67 2.50 -2.37 -8.98
N PHE A 68 2.50 -1.09 -9.35
CA PHE A 68 3.33 -0.05 -8.73
C PHE A 68 2.55 0.88 -7.80
N LEU A 69 1.36 0.46 -7.32
CA LEU A 69 0.53 1.32 -6.48
C LEU A 69 1.25 1.78 -5.21
N ALA A 70 2.05 0.92 -4.58
CA ALA A 70 2.82 1.28 -3.40
C ALA A 70 3.85 2.39 -3.66
N LEU A 71 4.38 2.49 -4.88
CA LEU A 71 5.29 3.56 -5.29
C LEU A 71 4.53 4.85 -5.64
N TYR A 72 3.27 4.72 -6.07
CA TYR A 72 2.38 5.83 -6.36
C TYR A 72 1.76 6.44 -5.09
N MET A 73 1.44 5.62 -4.08
CA MET A 73 0.81 6.03 -2.82
C MET A 73 1.82 6.37 -1.71
N ALA A 74 2.75 7.28 -2.00
CA ALA A 74 3.74 7.75 -1.01
C ALA A 74 3.09 8.31 0.28
N TRP A 75 1.89 8.89 0.17
CA TRP A 75 1.16 9.48 1.30
C TRP A 75 0.66 8.46 2.35
N PHE A 76 0.55 7.17 2.00
CA PHE A 76 0.05 6.15 2.93
C PHE A 76 1.06 5.87 4.06
N TRP A 77 2.34 6.08 3.80
CA TRP A 77 3.43 5.81 4.73
C TRP A 77 3.65 6.92 5.77
N GLU A 78 3.10 8.11 5.53
CA GLU A 78 3.41 9.30 6.34
C GLU A 78 2.35 9.62 7.40
N MET A 79 1.26 8.86 7.52
CA MET A 79 0.16 9.17 8.45
C MET A 79 0.61 9.24 9.92
N GLU A 80 1.47 8.33 10.38
CA GLU A 80 2.03 8.38 11.74
C GLU A 80 3.01 9.56 11.92
N LEU A 81 3.77 9.89 10.87
CA LEU A 81 4.67 11.05 10.88
C LEU A 81 3.86 12.34 10.98
N PHE A 82 2.80 12.47 10.17
CA PHE A 82 1.88 13.61 10.22
C PHE A 82 1.17 13.71 11.56
N ASP A 83 0.73 12.61 12.16
CA ASP A 83 0.13 12.62 13.49
C ASP A 83 1.13 13.07 14.57
N SER A 84 2.37 12.59 14.51
CA SER A 84 3.46 12.99 15.41
C SER A 84 3.79 14.48 15.31
N ILE A 85 3.75 15.04 14.09
CA ILE A 85 3.90 16.49 13.85
C ILE A 85 2.70 17.25 14.40
N THR A 86 1.48 16.79 14.13
CA THR A 86 0.23 17.49 14.48
C THR A 86 0.00 17.51 16.00
N THR A 87 0.36 16.43 16.69
CA THR A 87 0.27 16.31 18.16
C THR A 87 1.46 16.92 18.89
N GLY A 88 2.54 17.25 18.19
CA GLY A 88 3.80 17.75 18.77
C GLY A 88 4.68 16.67 19.41
N ASN A 89 4.31 15.38 19.28
CA ASN A 89 5.11 14.26 19.79
C ASN A 89 6.51 14.18 19.16
N VAL A 90 6.67 14.70 17.94
CA VAL A 90 7.95 14.77 17.22
C VAL A 90 9.06 15.45 18.04
N VAL A 91 8.72 16.41 18.91
CA VAL A 91 9.69 17.12 19.77
C VAL A 91 10.30 16.19 20.82
N TYR A 92 9.49 15.28 21.39
CA TYR A 92 9.98 14.31 22.36
C TYR A 92 10.86 13.25 21.70
N GLU A 93 10.60 12.91 20.43
CA GLU A 93 11.45 12.01 19.67
C GLU A 93 12.82 12.64 19.39
N LEU A 94 12.86 13.92 18.98
CA LEU A 94 14.08 14.69 18.71
C LEU A 94 15.04 14.81 19.91
N CYS A 95 14.52 14.72 21.14
CA CYS A 95 15.33 14.72 22.35
C CYS A 95 16.10 13.39 22.57
N ARG A 96 15.80 12.33 21.81
CA ARG A 96 16.53 11.05 21.92
C ARG A 96 17.92 11.19 21.29
N PRO A 97 18.97 10.64 21.91
CA PRO A 97 20.34 10.69 21.39
C PRO A 97 20.57 9.67 20.26
N ILE A 98 19.64 9.61 19.29
CA ILE A 98 19.69 8.69 18.15
C ILE A 98 19.23 9.40 16.88
N ARG A 99 19.72 8.97 15.72
CA ARG A 99 19.28 9.51 14.42
C ARG A 99 17.90 8.98 14.08
N LEU A 100 16.89 9.83 14.19
CA LEU A 100 15.49 9.47 13.93
C LEU A 100 15.17 9.25 12.46
N TYR A 101 15.91 9.92 11.56
CA TYR A 101 15.67 9.81 10.13
C TYR A 101 15.78 8.36 9.65
N ASP A 102 16.79 7.62 10.16
CA ASP A 102 16.96 6.20 9.86
C ASP A 102 15.91 5.29 10.52
N MET A 103 15.09 5.82 11.44
CA MET A 103 14.01 5.09 12.11
C MET A 103 12.63 5.37 11.49
N TRP A 104 12.44 6.54 10.89
CA TRP A 104 11.17 6.93 10.25
C TRP A 104 10.96 6.29 8.87
N TYR A 105 12.01 5.77 8.23
CA TYR A 105 11.97 5.18 6.88
C TYR A 105 12.19 3.66 6.85
N VAL A 106 12.01 2.96 7.98
CA VAL A 106 12.11 1.49 8.10
C VAL A 106 10.73 0.87 8.23
#